data_AF-A0A9J5Y838-F1
#
_entry.id   AF-A0A9J5Y838-F1
#
_cell.length_a   1.000
_cell.length_b   1.000
_cell.length_c   1.000
_cell.angle_alpha   90.00
_cell.angle_beta   90.00
_cell.angle_gamma   90.00
#
_symmetry.space_group_name_H-M   'P 1'
#
loop_
_entity.id
_entity.type
_entity.pdbx_description
1 polymer ?
#
loop_
_entity_poly.entity_id
_entity_poly.type
_entity_poly.pdbx_seq_one_letter_code
_entity_poly.pdbx_strand_id
1 'polypeptide(L)'
;MLCPLSQEENEDIDHLLFQCNYATRIWGKLLQWLGIAKQVLDWKAEVEWAVANAKGKTSQQEVYRMALVGGVYHIWKERNARVFDTRQRTTDHVVR
;
A
#
# COMPACT_ATOMS: atom_id res chain seq x y z
N MET A 1 8.87 -10.82 -12.99
CA MET A 1 9.56 -11.17 -11.73
C MET A 1 8.47 -11.55 -10.75
N LEU A 2 8.63 -12.59 -9.93
CA LEU A 2 7.63 -12.91 -8.91
C LEU A 2 7.51 -11.78 -7.88
N CYS A 3 6.31 -11.54 -7.38
CA CYS A 3 6.03 -10.58 -6.33
C CYS A 3 6.90 -10.88 -5.09
N PRO A 4 7.79 -9.97 -4.65
CA PRO A 4 8.64 -10.19 -3.48
C PRO A 4 7.86 -10.33 -2.16
N LEU A 5 6.60 -9.88 -2.14
CA LEU A 5 5.75 -9.89 -0.96
C LEU A 5 5.02 -11.23 -0.73
N SER A 6 4.54 -11.87 -1.81
CA SER A 6 3.81 -13.16 -1.76
C SER A 6 4.60 -14.34 -2.33
N GLN A 7 5.47 -14.12 -3.32
CA GLN A 7 6.16 -15.15 -4.11
C GLN A 7 5.23 -16.08 -4.91
N GLU A 8 3.96 -15.69 -5.10
CA GLU A 8 2.92 -16.53 -5.72
C GLU A 8 2.65 -16.16 -7.18
N GLU A 9 2.53 -14.86 -7.48
CA GLU A 9 2.24 -14.34 -8.81
C GLU A 9 3.32 -13.37 -9.30
N ASN A 10 3.25 -12.97 -10.57
CA ASN A 10 4.13 -11.95 -11.11
C ASN A 10 3.86 -10.59 -10.48
N GLU A 11 4.93 -9.83 -10.23
CA GLU A 11 4.85 -8.44 -9.81
C GLU A 11 4.37 -7.56 -10.96
N ASP A 12 3.24 -6.90 -10.74
CA ASP A 12 2.85 -5.63 -11.36
C ASP A 12 2.36 -4.67 -10.26
N ILE A 13 1.98 -3.45 -10.64
CA ILE A 13 1.59 -2.42 -9.66
C ILE A 13 0.29 -2.79 -8.93
N ASP A 14 -0.70 -3.33 -9.65
CA ASP A 14 -2.00 -3.67 -9.07
C ASP A 14 -1.89 -4.88 -8.15
N HIS A 15 -1.14 -5.90 -8.58
CA HIS A 15 -0.82 -7.05 -7.75
C HIS A 15 -0.02 -6.63 -6.52
N LEU A 16 1.07 -5.89 -6.69
CA LEU A 16 1.94 -5.49 -5.58
C LEU A 16 1.20 -4.68 -4.52
N LEU A 17 0.39 -3.71 -4.96
CA LEU A 17 -0.24 -2.75 -4.07
C LEU A 17 -1.58 -3.23 -3.51
N PHE A 18 -2.36 -4.06 -4.20
CA PHE A 18 -3.74 -4.35 -3.80
C PHE A 18 -4.12 -5.83 -3.78
N GLN A 19 -3.65 -6.62 -4.77
CA GLN A 19 -4.16 -7.99 -4.96
C GLN A 19 -3.28 -9.06 -4.30
N CYS A 20 -2.00 -8.76 -4.04
CA CYS A 20 -1.10 -9.64 -3.32
C CYS A 20 -1.64 -9.92 -1.91
N ASN A 21 -1.65 -11.19 -1.50
CA ASN A 21 -2.10 -11.63 -0.18
C ASN A 21 -1.52 -10.80 0.99
N TYR A 22 -0.27 -10.38 0.90
CA TYR A 22 0.35 -9.51 1.91
C TYR A 22 -0.30 -8.11 1.93
N ALA A 23 -0.46 -7.48 0.78
CA ALA A 23 -1.04 -6.15 0.63
C ALA A 23 -2.54 -6.14 0.99
N THR A 24 -3.31 -7.13 0.51
CA THR A 24 -4.73 -7.28 0.85
C THR A 24 -4.97 -7.36 2.35
N ARG A 25 -4.09 -8.06 3.09
CA ARG A 25 -4.17 -8.12 4.56
C ARG A 25 -3.89 -6.78 5.23
N ILE A 26 -2.98 -5.98 4.69
CA ILE A 26 -2.71 -4.62 5.19
C ILE A 26 -3.95 -3.75 4.99
N TRP A 27 -4.53 -3.74 3.79
CA TRP A 27 -5.73 -2.96 3.50
C TRP A 27 -6.92 -3.38 4.35
N GLY A 28 -7.15 -4.68 4.53
CA GLY A 28 -8.21 -5.17 5.41
C GLY A 28 -8.08 -4.64 6.84
N LYS A 29 -6.86 -4.63 7.39
CA LYS A 29 -6.59 -4.05 8.72
C LYS A 29 -6.80 -2.54 8.75
N LEU A 30 -6.36 -1.82 7.71
CA LEU A 30 -6.57 -0.37 7.61
C LEU A 30 -8.06 -0.02 7.54
N LEU A 31 -8.85 -0.73 6.72
CA LEU A 31 -10.29 -0.52 6.62
C LEU A 31 -11.00 -0.81 7.95
N GLN A 32 -10.62 -1.89 8.63
CA GLN A 32 -11.13 -2.20 9.96
C GLN A 32 -10.81 -1.10 10.97
N TRP A 33 -9.56 -0.61 10.98
CA TRP A 33 -9.13 0.48 11.85
C TRP A 33 -9.87 1.80 11.57
N LEU A 34 -10.20 2.07 10.31
CA LEU A 34 -10.98 3.23 9.88
C LEU A 34 -12.49 3.09 10.12
N GLY A 35 -12.97 1.90 10.51
CA GLY A 35 -14.39 1.59 10.65
C GLY A 35 -15.15 1.56 9.31
N ILE A 36 -14.48 1.27 8.20
CA ILE A 36 -15.07 1.26 6.85
C ILE A 36 -15.42 -0.19 6.47
N ALA A 37 -16.72 -0.47 6.36
CA ALA A 37 -17.23 -1.77 5.94
C ALA A 37 -17.26 -1.90 4.41
N LYS A 38 -16.10 -2.16 3.80
CA LYS A 38 -15.99 -2.56 2.40
C LYS A 38 -14.95 -3.65 2.20
N GLN A 39 -15.03 -4.38 1.10
CA GLN A 39 -13.95 -5.26 0.67
C GLN A 39 -12.73 -4.45 0.22
N VAL A 40 -11.55 -5.08 0.24
CA VAL A 40 -10.37 -4.51 -0.42
C VAL A 40 -10.63 -4.50 -1.92
N LEU A 41 -10.42 -3.35 -2.55
CA LEU A 41 -10.64 -3.14 -3.98
C LEU A 41 -9.30 -3.16 -4.71
N ASP A 42 -9.32 -3.34 -6.02
CA ASP A 42 -8.17 -3.02 -6.86
C ASP A 42 -7.90 -1.51 -6.86
N TRP A 43 -6.75 -1.10 -7.40
CA TRP A 43 -6.33 0.30 -7.40
C TRP A 43 -7.37 1.23 -8.02
N LYS A 44 -7.93 0.86 -9.17
CA LYS A 44 -8.87 1.71 -9.90
C LYS A 44 -10.15 1.91 -9.09
N ALA A 45 -10.73 0.82 -8.60
CA ALA A 45 -11.94 0.86 -7.79
C ALA A 45 -11.70 1.55 -6.44
N GLU A 46 -10.51 1.43 -5.84
CA GLU A 46 -10.16 2.15 -4.62
C GLU A 46 -10.10 3.66 -4.85
N VAL A 47 -9.51 4.10 -5.96
CA VAL A 47 -9.47 5.52 -6.34
C VAL A 47 -10.87 6.07 -6.61
N GLU A 48 -11.70 5.34 -7.37
CA GLU A 48 -13.09 5.73 -7.63
C GLU A 48 -13.89 5.86 -6.32
N TRP A 49 -13.72 4.89 -5.40
CA TRP A 49 -14.32 4.94 -4.07
C TRP A 49 -13.82 6.16 -3.27
N ALA A 50 -12.52 6.45 -3.30
CA ALA A 50 -11.93 7.59 -2.62
C ALA A 50 -12.46 8.93 -3.14
N VAL A 51 -12.62 9.07 -4.46
CA VAL A 51 -13.20 10.28 -5.07
C VAL A 51 -14.65 10.47 -4.66
N ALA A 52 -15.43 9.39 -4.59
CA ALA A 52 -16.84 9.45 -4.20
C ALA A 52 -17.04 9.72 -2.70
N ASN A 53 -16.22 9.13 -1.83
CA ASN A 53 -16.47 9.09 -0.38
C ASN A 53 -15.50 9.92 0.46
N ALA A 54 -14.30 10.20 -0.08
CA ALA A 54 -13.22 10.87 0.61
C ALA A 54 -12.72 12.10 -0.16
N LYS A 55 -13.63 12.92 -0.69
CA LYS A 55 -13.31 14.24 -1.30
C LYS A 55 -13.50 15.42 -0.33
N GLY A 56 -14.30 15.25 0.73
CA GLY A 56 -14.57 16.30 1.71
C GLY A 56 -13.42 16.55 2.69
N LYS A 57 -13.64 17.48 3.62
CA LYS A 57 -12.65 17.98 4.61
C LYS A 57 -12.91 17.48 6.04
N THR A 58 -13.74 16.45 6.22
CA THR A 58 -13.93 15.87 7.55
C THR A 58 -12.66 15.15 8.00
N SER A 59 -12.42 15.08 9.31
CA SER A 59 -11.26 14.37 9.87
C SER A 59 -11.20 12.91 9.40
N GLN A 60 -12.35 12.23 9.31
CA GLN A 60 -12.41 10.86 8.83
C GLN A 60 -11.94 10.73 7.37
N GLN A 61 -12.33 11.66 6.51
CA GLN A 61 -11.93 11.67 5.10
C GLN A 61 -10.44 12.02 4.92
N GLU A 62 -9.90 12.93 5.75
CA GLU A 62 -8.46 13.20 5.78
C GLU A 62 -7.66 11.98 6.22
N VAL A 63 -8.10 11.34 7.32
CA VAL A 63 -7.44 10.14 7.85
C VAL A 63 -7.48 8.99 6.84
N TYR A 64 -8.58 8.82 6.10
CA TYR A 64 -8.64 7.86 5.00
C TYR A 64 -7.59 8.14 3.92
N ARG A 65 -7.48 9.39 3.45
CA ARG A 65 -6.48 9.77 2.44
C ARG A 65 -5.05 9.55 2.93
N MET A 66 -4.77 9.90 4.19
CA MET A 66 -3.47 9.64 4.81
C MET A 66 -3.19 8.14 4.91
N ALA A 67 -4.18 7.32 5.28
CA ALA A 67 -4.04 5.87 5.33
C ALA A 67 -3.79 5.26 3.94
N LEU A 68 -4.42 5.79 2.89
CA LEU A 68 -4.18 5.36 1.51
C LEU A 68 -2.74 5.65 1.07
N VAL A 69 -2.28 6.89 1.22
CA VAL A 69 -0.90 7.27 0.86
C VAL A 69 0.13 6.52 1.72
N GLY A 70 -0.12 6.43 3.03
CA GLY A 70 0.74 5.71 3.96
C GLY A 70 0.80 4.21 3.65
N GLY A 71 -0.34 3.58 3.34
CA GLY A 71 -0.43 2.18 2.97
C GLY A 71 0.40 1.86 1.73
N VAL A 72 0.24 2.65 0.65
CA VAL A 72 1.05 2.53 -0.56
C VAL A 72 2.54 2.69 -0.26
N TYR A 73 2.92 3.72 0.51
CA TYR A 73 4.31 3.96 0.88
C TYR A 73 4.92 2.77 1.65
N HIS A 74 4.22 2.26 2.66
CA HIS A 74 4.73 1.17 3.50
C HIS A 74 4.82 -0.16 2.75
N ILE A 75 3.85 -0.47 1.87
CA ILE A 75 3.92 -1.65 1.01
C ILE A 75 5.13 -1.56 0.07
N TRP A 76 5.33 -0.41 -0.57
CA TRP A 76 6.47 -0.18 -1.44
C TRP A 76 7.82 -0.26 -0.70
N LYS A 77 7.89 0.32 0.50
CA LYS A 77 9.07 0.27 1.38
C LYS A 77 9.42 -1.18 1.74
N GLU A 78 8.43 -1.98 2.13
CA GLU A 78 8.62 -3.40 2.45
C GLU A 78 9.10 -4.20 1.24
N ARG A 79 8.49 -3.98 0.07
CA ARG A 79 8.93 -4.63 -1.17
C ARG A 79 10.39 -4.32 -1.46
N ASN A 80 10.79 -3.06 -1.33
CA ASN A 80 12.17 -2.64 -1.56
C ASN A 80 13.12 -3.24 -0.53
N ALA A 81 12.72 -3.35 0.73
CA ALA A 81 13.51 -4.08 1.71
C ALA A 81 13.74 -5.52 1.22
N ARG A 82 12.70 -6.29 0.90
CA ARG A 82 12.87 -7.69 0.47
C ARG A 82 13.74 -7.87 -0.78
N VAL A 83 13.72 -6.91 -1.70
CA VAL A 83 14.55 -6.96 -2.92
C VAL A 83 16.00 -6.55 -2.67
N PHE A 84 16.24 -5.60 -1.74
CA PHE A 84 17.54 -4.94 -1.60
C PHE A 84 18.25 -5.18 -0.25
N ASP A 85 17.63 -5.87 0.71
CA ASP A 85 18.18 -6.10 2.07
C ASP A 85 19.40 -7.06 2.10
N THR A 86 19.87 -7.50 0.93
CA THR A 86 21.17 -8.17 0.78
C THR A 86 22.25 -7.34 0.07
N ARG A 87 22.00 -6.07 -0.28
CA ARG A 87 23.03 -5.17 -0.87
C ARG A 87 23.01 -3.77 -0.26
N GLN A 88 23.78 -3.69 0.83
CA GLN A 88 24.31 -2.56 1.59
C GLN A 88 24.35 -1.20 0.86
N ARG A 89 23.91 -0.15 1.56
CA ARG A 89 24.40 1.22 1.31
C ARG A 89 25.26 1.64 2.49
N THR A 90 26.50 2.02 2.21
CA THR A 90 27.41 2.64 3.17
C THR A 90 27.04 4.11 3.38
N THR A 91 27.40 4.64 4.55
CA THR A 91 27.00 5.95 5.08
C THR A 91 27.38 7.14 4.18
N ASP A 92 28.40 7.00 3.34
CA ASP A 92 28.88 8.07 2.45
C ASP A 92 27.90 8.42 1.31
N HIS A 93 26.88 7.59 1.07
CA HIS A 93 25.88 7.83 0.03
C HIS A 93 24.62 8.54 0.51
N VAL A 94 24.48 8.79 1.82
CA VAL A 94 23.27 9.42 2.40
C VAL A 94 23.47 10.92 2.63
N VAL A 95 24.72 11.39 2.72
CA VAL A 95 25.05 12.80 2.94
C VAL A 95 25.80 13.34 1.72
N ARG A 96 25.10 14.11 0.88
CA ARG A 96 25.69 15.11 -0.03
C ARG A 96 24.89 16.39 0.04
#